data_AF-A0A4Q3SFF3-F1
#
_entry.id   AF-A0A4Q3SFF3-F1
#
_cell.length_a   1.000
_cell.length_b   1.000
_cell.length_c   1.000
_cell.angle_alpha   90.00
_cell.angle_beta   90.00
_cell.angle_gamma   90.00
#
_symmetry.space_group_name_H-M   'P 1'
#
loop_
_entity.id
_entity.type
_entity.pdbx_description
1 polymer ?
#
loop_
_entity_poly.entity_id
_entity_poly.type
_entity_poly.pdbx_seq_one_letter_code
_entity_poly.pdbx_strand_id
1 'polypeptide(L)'
;MKNITLTVYVAEQHNSSLQERGRSITDPDEPQPDEVFIIQAPDRSTSKPVNITIQDNNKVLEFVFQDDTTWICDSSTLHELFPDIEAANRSIAEPYLVPQTLEQSESERGIASGIALKFLKVYLKKNVPGKVKEIAEKLETKLLITGEGLFRLKPDFTFDKIENIDTDKPVLLFLHGTNSNNSGAFDKLLSSEAWLIIQRKYGNNILAFQHRTLTHSPLQNVVELANQLPANAKLHLISHSRGGLLGE
;
A
#
# COMPACT_ATOMS: atom_id res chain seq x y z
N MET A 1 1.55 2.88 -21.80
CA MET A 1 1.59 4.17 -21.07
C MET A 1 2.51 5.08 -21.85
N LYS A 2 2.23 6.39 -21.94
CA LYS A 2 3.05 7.27 -22.79
C LYS A 2 4.40 7.55 -22.12
N ASN A 3 5.44 7.73 -22.93
CA ASN A 3 6.75 8.17 -22.45
C ASN A 3 6.64 9.61 -21.96
N ILE A 4 7.23 9.91 -20.80
CA ILE A 4 7.25 11.24 -20.21
C ILE A 4 8.71 11.65 -20.02
N THR A 5 9.06 12.88 -20.40
CA THR A 5 10.36 13.45 -20.06
C THR A 5 10.16 14.59 -19.08
N LEU A 6 10.79 14.50 -17.91
CA LEU A 6 10.82 15.54 -16.90
C LEU A 6 12.12 16.34 -17.02
N THR A 7 12.08 17.65 -16.80
CA THR A 7 13.26 18.48 -16.63
C THR A 7 13.31 18.99 -15.20
N VAL A 8 14.47 18.83 -14.55
CA VAL A 8 14.79 19.42 -13.25
C VAL A 8 16.04 20.27 -13.35
N TYR A 9 16.14 21.31 -12.51
CA TYR A 9 17.39 22.08 -12.36
C TYR A 9 18.17 21.57 -11.16
N VAL A 10 19.44 21.25 -11.38
CA VAL A 10 20.33 20.68 -10.38
C VAL A 10 21.60 21.51 -10.22
N ALA A 11 22.24 21.43 -9.05
CA ALA A 11 23.52 22.06 -8.78
C ALA A 11 24.64 21.47 -9.67
N GLU A 12 25.55 22.30 -10.16
CA GLU A 12 26.64 21.90 -11.06
C GLU A 12 27.66 20.93 -10.43
N GLN A 13 27.69 20.79 -9.10
CA GLN A 13 28.53 19.83 -8.39
C GLN A 13 27.75 18.62 -7.89
N HIS A 14 28.27 17.45 -8.23
CA HIS A 14 27.93 16.10 -7.76
C HIS A 14 26.79 15.35 -8.44
N ASN A 15 27.14 14.73 -9.57
CA ASN A 15 26.64 13.41 -9.91
C ASN A 15 27.47 12.37 -9.14
N SER A 16 27.08 12.08 -7.90
CA SER A 16 27.66 10.98 -7.13
C SER A 16 26.61 10.47 -6.19
N SER A 17 26.46 9.14 -6.13
CA SER A 17 25.71 8.41 -5.11
C SER A 17 25.84 9.08 -3.73
N LEU A 18 24.87 9.91 -3.37
CA LEU A 18 24.75 10.43 -2.02
C LEU A 18 24.26 9.25 -1.19
N GLN A 19 25.20 8.49 -0.62
CA GLN A 19 24.88 7.78 0.61
C GLN A 19 24.48 8.87 1.59
N GLU A 20 23.17 8.96 1.88
CA GLU A 20 22.62 9.86 2.88
C GLU A 20 23.39 9.67 4.19
N ARG A 21 24.33 10.59 4.48
CA ARG A 21 25.03 10.63 5.77
C ARG A 21 24.02 11.03 6.83
N GLY A 22 23.34 10.04 7.41
CA GLY A 22 22.39 10.27 8.49
C GLY A 22 21.43 9.12 8.79
N ARG A 23 21.18 8.19 7.86
CA ARG A 23 20.45 6.96 8.16
C ARG A 23 21.44 5.82 8.41
N SER A 24 21.37 5.24 9.60
CA SER A 24 22.03 3.98 9.90
C SER A 24 21.58 2.94 8.87
N ILE A 25 22.48 2.55 7.98
CA ILE A 25 22.26 1.51 6.97
C ILE A 25 22.17 0.18 7.73
N THR A 26 20.99 -0.18 8.22
CA THR A 26 20.78 -1.44 8.96
C THR A 26 19.88 -2.44 8.23
N ASP A 27 19.20 -2.04 7.16
CA ASP A 27 18.35 -2.93 6.38
C ASP A 27 18.92 -3.19 4.97
N PRO A 28 19.50 -4.39 4.72
CA PRO A 28 20.02 -4.75 3.40
C PRO A 28 18.94 -4.90 2.32
N ASP A 29 17.66 -4.95 2.71
CA ASP A 29 16.53 -5.09 1.78
C ASP A 29 15.91 -3.72 1.38
N GLU A 30 16.39 -2.60 1.93
CA GLU A 30 15.88 -1.27 1.57
C GLU A 30 16.27 -0.89 0.13
N PRO A 31 15.28 -0.56 -0.75
CA PRO A 31 15.56 -0.21 -2.13
C PRO A 31 16.42 1.05 -2.21
N GLN A 32 17.53 0.95 -2.94
CA GLN A 32 18.44 2.07 -3.17
C GLN A 32 18.08 2.78 -4.49
N PRO A 33 18.10 4.13 -4.53
CA PRO A 33 17.85 4.87 -5.76
C PRO A 33 18.98 4.65 -6.76
N ASP A 34 18.63 4.53 -8.04
CA ASP A 34 19.59 4.44 -9.13
C ASP A 34 20.22 5.81 -9.42
N GLU A 35 19.44 6.90 -9.27
CA GLU A 35 19.89 8.28 -9.43
C GLU A 35 19.30 9.18 -8.33
N VAL A 36 20.08 10.16 -7.87
CA VAL A 36 19.65 11.18 -6.89
C VAL A 36 20.05 12.55 -7.40
N PHE A 37 19.07 13.44 -7.53
CA PHE A 37 19.25 14.81 -7.98
C PHE A 37 19.02 15.78 -6.82
N ILE A 38 20.00 16.63 -6.52
CA ILE A 38 19.83 17.78 -5.62
C ILE A 38 19.21 18.91 -6.42
N ILE A 39 18.02 19.35 -6.02
CA ILE A 39 17.26 20.36 -6.75
C ILE A 39 17.72 21.77 -6.34
N GLN A 40 17.93 22.64 -7.33
CA GLN A 40 18.37 24.02 -7.10
C GLN A 40 17.63 24.98 -8.04
N ALA A 41 17.30 26.17 -7.53
CA ALA A 41 16.72 27.26 -8.31
C ALA A 41 17.49 27.57 -9.61
N PRO A 42 16.80 27.85 -10.73
CA PRO A 42 17.48 28.20 -11.96
C PRO A 42 18.21 29.53 -11.73
N ASP A 43 19.52 29.50 -11.80
CA ASP A 43 20.35 30.69 -11.82
C ASP A 43 21.27 30.66 -13.06
N ARG A 44 21.77 31.84 -13.44
CA ARG A 44 22.53 32.02 -14.67
C ARG A 44 23.97 31.47 -14.60
N SER A 45 24.38 30.82 -13.51
CA SER A 45 25.80 30.51 -13.26
C SER A 45 26.11 29.12 -12.68
N THR A 46 25.18 28.44 -12.01
CA THR A 46 25.46 27.22 -11.24
C THR A 46 24.41 26.12 -11.36
N SER A 47 23.23 26.41 -11.91
CA SER A 47 22.18 25.40 -12.14
C SER A 47 22.22 24.86 -13.58
N LYS A 48 22.01 23.55 -13.76
CA LYS A 48 21.88 22.91 -15.08
C LYS A 48 20.58 22.14 -15.20
N PRO A 49 19.87 22.22 -16.36
CA PRO A 49 18.72 21.37 -16.61
C PRO A 49 19.17 19.94 -16.88
N VAL A 50 18.50 18.98 -16.24
CA VAL A 50 18.68 17.54 -16.47
C VAL A 50 17.34 16.93 -16.89
N ASN A 51 17.35 16.15 -17.97
CA ASN A 51 16.17 15.48 -18.49
C ASN A 51 16.10 14.02 -18.02
N ILE A 52 15.00 13.67 -17.36
CA ILE A 52 14.71 12.33 -16.86
C ILE A 52 13.59 11.75 -17.71
N THR A 53 13.92 10.79 -18.57
CA THR A 53 12.92 10.15 -19.45
C THR A 53 12.39 8.88 -18.82
N ILE A 54 11.09 8.80 -18.62
CA ILE A 54 10.34 7.66 -18.12
C ILE A 54 9.70 6.98 -19.33
N GLN A 55 10.18 5.78 -19.67
CA GLN A 55 9.68 5.02 -20.81
C GLN A 55 8.80 3.89 -20.29
N ASP A 56 7.60 3.73 -20.85
CA ASP A 56 6.68 2.64 -20.47
C ASP A 56 6.48 2.49 -18.94
N ASN A 57 6.46 3.62 -18.22
CA ASN A 57 6.34 3.66 -16.76
C ASN A 57 7.44 2.85 -16.03
N ASN A 58 8.65 2.78 -16.59
CA ASN A 58 9.77 1.98 -16.06
C ASN A 58 10.50 2.59 -14.85
N LYS A 59 10.05 3.72 -14.33
CA LYS A 59 10.68 4.41 -13.18
C LYS A 59 9.66 4.66 -12.08
N VAL A 60 10.13 4.62 -10.83
CA VAL A 60 9.47 5.20 -9.66
C VAL A 60 10.28 6.44 -9.27
N LEU A 61 9.57 7.51 -8.93
CA LEU A 61 10.14 8.79 -8.53
C LEU A 61 9.82 9.02 -7.05
N GLU A 62 10.79 9.52 -6.31
CA GLU A 62 10.62 9.99 -4.94
C GLU A 62 11.01 11.47 -4.87
N PHE A 63 10.01 12.32 -4.65
CA PHE A 63 10.19 13.75 -4.43
C PHE A 63 10.33 14.00 -2.94
N VAL A 64 11.50 14.50 -2.52
CA VAL A 64 11.77 14.84 -1.11
C VAL A 64 11.81 16.35 -0.98
N PHE A 65 11.03 16.89 -0.07
CA PHE A 65 10.87 18.31 0.16
C PHE A 65 11.75 18.83 1.30
N GLN A 66 11.85 20.16 1.45
CA GLN A 66 12.70 20.79 2.48
C GLN A 66 12.23 20.52 3.92
N ASP A 67 10.94 20.23 4.11
CA ASP A 67 10.34 19.82 5.38
C ASP A 67 10.46 18.30 5.65
N ASP A 68 11.24 17.60 4.80
CA ASP A 68 11.41 16.14 4.79
C ASP A 68 10.13 15.34 4.49
N THR A 69 9.07 15.99 3.99
CA THR A 69 7.93 15.29 3.37
C THR A 69 8.41 14.58 2.11
N THR A 70 7.88 13.38 1.86
CA THR A 70 8.22 12.57 0.69
C THR A 70 6.97 12.18 -0.08
N TRP A 71 6.99 12.35 -1.41
CA TRP A 71 5.98 11.83 -2.32
C TRP A 71 6.59 10.79 -3.26
N ILE A 72 6.02 9.58 -3.29
CA ILE A 72 6.46 8.50 -4.19
C ILE A 72 5.39 8.26 -5.24
N CYS A 73 5.76 8.30 -6.51
CA CYS A 73 4.84 8.05 -7.60
C CYS A 73 5.55 7.41 -8.79
N ASP A 74 4.74 6.99 -9.76
CA ASP A 74 5.24 6.59 -11.07
C ASP A 74 4.60 7.48 -12.15
N SER A 75 4.84 7.21 -13.44
CA SER A 75 4.32 8.09 -14.49
C SER A 75 2.78 8.14 -14.54
N SER A 76 2.09 7.15 -13.97
CA SER A 76 0.62 7.10 -13.98
C SER A 76 -0.02 7.98 -12.92
N THR A 77 0.65 8.19 -11.78
CA THR A 77 0.15 9.00 -10.65
C THR A 77 0.90 10.33 -10.48
N LEU A 78 1.87 10.64 -11.34
CA LEU A 78 2.63 11.88 -11.28
C LEU A 78 1.75 13.16 -11.37
N HIS A 79 0.61 13.07 -12.04
CA HIS A 79 -0.36 14.15 -12.15
C HIS A 79 -1.01 14.55 -10.81
N GLU A 80 -1.00 13.66 -9.81
CA GLU A 80 -1.50 13.97 -8.47
C GLU A 80 -0.64 15.02 -7.77
N LEU A 81 0.67 15.01 -8.05
CA LEU A 81 1.62 16.00 -7.54
C LEU A 81 1.73 17.21 -8.47
N PHE A 82 1.62 16.99 -9.78
CA PHE A 82 1.77 18.02 -10.80
C PHE A 82 0.63 17.95 -11.83
N PRO A 83 -0.54 18.52 -11.54
CA PRO A 83 -1.73 18.39 -12.40
C PRO A 83 -1.52 18.87 -13.84
N ASP A 84 -0.68 19.90 -14.04
CA ASP A 84 -0.41 20.49 -15.36
C ASP A 84 0.39 19.58 -16.30
N ILE A 85 0.94 18.47 -15.79
CA ILE A 85 1.70 17.51 -16.60
C ILE A 85 0.86 16.87 -17.71
N GLU A 86 -0.45 16.72 -17.49
CA GLU A 86 -1.36 16.16 -18.49
C GLU A 86 -1.64 17.14 -19.65
N ALA A 87 -1.56 18.44 -19.39
CA ALA A 87 -1.66 19.46 -20.43
C ALA A 87 -0.38 19.51 -21.26
N ALA A 88 0.78 19.46 -20.62
CA ALA A 88 2.09 19.43 -21.30
C ALA A 88 2.25 18.19 -22.21
N ASN A 89 1.77 17.02 -21.77
CA ASN A 89 1.88 15.75 -22.50
C ASN A 89 1.02 15.65 -23.79
N ARG A 90 0.16 16.62 -24.08
CA ARG A 90 -0.60 16.67 -25.36
C ARG A 90 0.23 17.23 -26.51
N SER A 91 1.32 17.92 -26.21
CA SER A 91 2.25 18.50 -27.18
C SER A 91 3.50 17.62 -27.26
N ILE A 92 3.69 16.91 -28.37
CA ILE A 92 4.66 15.79 -28.53
C ILE A 92 6.16 16.19 -28.43
N ALA A 93 6.52 17.43 -28.08
CA ALA A 93 7.89 17.92 -28.26
C ALA A 93 8.63 18.41 -27.00
N GLU A 94 7.97 18.80 -25.92
CA GLU A 94 8.66 19.52 -24.82
C GLU A 94 8.67 18.72 -23.51
N PRO A 95 9.85 18.56 -22.88
CA PRO A 95 9.95 18.04 -21.52
C PRO A 95 9.11 18.87 -20.53
N TYR A 96 8.45 18.20 -19.59
CA TYR A 96 7.74 18.86 -18.52
C TYR A 96 8.74 19.41 -17.48
N LEU A 97 8.77 20.72 -17.32
CA LEU A 97 9.57 21.36 -16.28
C LEU A 97 8.94 21.12 -14.91
N VAL A 98 9.63 20.40 -14.05
CA VAL A 98 9.18 20.12 -12.68
C VAL A 98 9.26 21.41 -11.85
N PRO A 99 8.14 21.87 -11.25
CA PRO A 99 8.15 22.98 -10.31
C PRO A 99 9.07 22.71 -9.11
N GLN A 100 9.78 23.74 -8.68
CA GLN A 100 10.69 23.63 -7.55
C GLN A 100 10.04 23.86 -6.21
N THR A 101 8.87 24.46 -6.22
CA THR A 101 8.04 24.71 -5.05
C THR A 101 6.68 24.16 -5.37
N LEU A 102 6.14 23.36 -4.46
CA LEU A 102 4.71 23.06 -4.47
C LEU A 102 3.99 24.21 -3.80
N GLU A 103 3.16 24.91 -4.56
CA GLU A 103 2.27 25.93 -4.03
C GLU A 103 0.98 25.27 -3.55
N GLN A 104 0.54 25.66 -2.35
CA GLN A 104 -0.75 25.23 -1.83
C GLN A 104 -1.84 26.11 -2.48
N SER A 105 -2.88 25.49 -3.04
CA SER A 105 -3.96 26.19 -3.73
C SER A 105 -4.62 27.25 -2.83
N GLU A 106 -5.04 28.37 -3.44
CA GLU A 106 -5.47 29.68 -2.87
C GLU A 106 -6.58 29.70 -1.80
N SER A 107 -7.05 28.56 -1.28
CA SER A 107 -8.19 28.49 -0.35
C SER A 107 -7.88 28.81 1.12
N GLU A 108 -6.62 28.93 1.53
CA GLU A 108 -6.25 29.37 2.88
C GLU A 108 -5.49 30.70 2.87
N ARG A 109 -6.23 31.80 3.02
CA ARG A 109 -5.66 33.14 3.22
C ARG A 109 -4.86 33.18 4.53
N GLY A 110 -3.54 33.11 4.44
CA GLY A 110 -2.69 33.52 5.56
C GLY A 110 -1.20 33.19 5.47
N ILE A 111 -0.81 32.14 4.73
CA ILE A 111 0.59 31.71 4.67
C ILE A 111 0.92 31.27 3.24
N ALA A 112 1.48 32.17 2.45
CA ALA A 112 2.03 31.84 1.13
C ALA A 112 3.40 31.16 1.31
N SER A 113 3.44 29.96 1.90
CA SER A 113 4.67 29.16 2.01
C SER A 113 4.51 27.91 1.18
N GLY A 114 4.87 27.99 -0.10
CA GLY A 114 5.11 26.79 -0.89
C GLY A 114 6.29 26.01 -0.31
N ILE A 115 6.28 24.68 -0.44
CA ILE A 115 7.35 23.82 0.06
C ILE A 115 8.31 23.53 -1.09
N ALA A 116 9.58 23.87 -0.91
CA ALA A 116 10.61 23.66 -1.92
C ALA A 116 11.03 22.19 -2.01
N LEU A 117 11.23 21.71 -3.23
CA LEU A 117 11.79 20.41 -3.55
C LEU A 117 13.29 20.41 -3.25
N LYS A 118 13.73 19.42 -2.48
CA LYS A 118 15.12 19.25 -2.02
C LYS A 118 15.85 18.20 -2.85
N PHE A 119 15.22 17.03 -3.02
CA PHE A 119 15.76 15.94 -3.83
C PHE A 119 14.71 15.36 -4.76
N LEU A 120 15.16 14.88 -5.92
CA LEU A 120 14.44 13.91 -6.73
C LEU A 120 15.27 12.64 -6.80
N LYS A 121 14.77 11.54 -6.23
CA LYS A 121 15.37 10.22 -6.36
C LYS A 121 14.62 9.40 -7.41
N VAL A 122 15.37 8.64 -8.21
CA VAL A 122 14.83 7.84 -9.31
C VAL A 122 15.21 6.39 -9.10
N TYR A 123 14.21 5.51 -9.17
CA TYR A 123 14.35 4.07 -9.06
C TYR A 123 13.91 3.43 -10.38
N LEU A 124 14.74 2.59 -10.97
CA LEU A 124 14.39 1.79 -12.12
C LEU A 124 13.53 0.61 -11.65
N LYS A 125 12.33 0.47 -12.23
CA LYS A 125 11.49 -0.71 -12.01
C LYS A 125 12.19 -1.90 -12.61
N LYS A 126 12.84 -2.69 -11.76
CA LYS A 126 13.40 -3.98 -12.16
C LYS A 126 12.25 -4.84 -12.66
N ASN A 127 12.32 -5.28 -13.90
CA ASN A 127 11.34 -6.24 -14.42
C ASN A 127 11.58 -7.55 -13.67
N VAL A 128 10.69 -7.87 -12.73
CA VAL A 128 10.72 -9.13 -11.99
C VAL A 128 9.50 -9.97 -12.40
N PRO A 129 9.48 -10.50 -13.64
CA PRO A 129 8.35 -11.28 -14.11
C PRO A 129 8.18 -12.51 -13.22
N GLY A 130 6.93 -12.83 -12.87
CA GLY A 130 6.55 -14.01 -12.10
C GLY A 130 6.78 -13.94 -10.59
N LYS A 131 7.79 -13.20 -10.09
CA LYS A 131 8.14 -13.31 -8.66
C LYS A 131 7.17 -12.62 -7.71
N VAL A 132 6.50 -11.53 -8.08
CA VAL A 132 5.62 -10.81 -7.13
C VAL A 132 4.45 -11.70 -6.69
N LYS A 133 3.83 -12.40 -7.63
CA LYS A 133 2.76 -13.36 -7.32
C LYS A 133 3.28 -14.51 -6.47
N GLU A 134 4.43 -15.10 -6.83
CA GLU A 134 5.04 -16.18 -6.05
C GLU A 134 5.43 -15.74 -4.62
N ILE A 135 5.93 -14.52 -4.46
CA ILE A 135 6.25 -13.94 -3.15
C ILE A 135 4.96 -13.78 -2.33
N ALA A 136 3.92 -13.21 -2.93
CA ALA A 136 2.61 -13.08 -2.29
C ALA A 136 2.04 -14.45 -1.87
N GLU A 137 2.08 -15.45 -2.76
CA GLU A 137 1.62 -16.81 -2.49
C GLU A 137 2.40 -17.46 -1.33
N LYS A 138 3.74 -17.30 -1.30
CA LYS A 138 4.60 -17.81 -0.22
C LYS A 138 4.31 -17.14 1.11
N LEU A 139 4.12 -15.82 1.10
CA LEU A 139 3.83 -15.04 2.29
C LEU A 139 2.48 -15.44 2.90
N GLU A 140 1.44 -15.55 2.07
CA GLU A 140 0.12 -16.02 2.49
C GLU A 140 0.17 -17.45 3.02
N THR A 141 0.87 -18.37 2.33
CA THR A 141 0.98 -19.77 2.77
C THR A 141 1.63 -19.88 4.14
N LYS A 142 2.60 -19.01 4.45
CA LYS A 142 3.21 -18.94 5.79
C LYS A 142 2.22 -18.44 6.85
N LEU A 143 1.38 -17.47 6.52
CA LEU A 143 0.40 -16.89 7.44
C LEU A 143 -0.83 -17.81 7.66
N LEU A 144 -1.23 -18.56 6.63
CA LEU A 144 -2.40 -19.44 6.63
C LEU A 144 -2.01 -20.90 6.91
N ILE A 145 -1.02 -21.12 7.77
CA ILE A 145 -0.53 -22.47 8.12
C ILE A 145 -1.62 -23.39 8.72
N THR A 146 -2.67 -22.78 9.29
CA THR A 146 -3.84 -23.49 9.83
C THR A 146 -4.80 -24.00 8.74
N GLY A 147 -4.56 -23.61 7.49
CA GLY A 147 -5.42 -23.87 6.35
C GLY A 147 -6.24 -22.66 5.92
N GLU A 148 -6.72 -22.73 4.68
CA GLU A 148 -7.64 -21.78 4.06
C GLU A 148 -9.08 -22.28 4.21
N GLY A 149 -10.03 -21.35 4.30
CA GLY A 149 -11.46 -21.66 4.39
C GLY A 149 -12.10 -21.26 5.72
N LEU A 150 -13.30 -21.78 5.95
CA LEU A 150 -14.14 -21.47 7.09
C LEU A 150 -13.90 -22.47 8.23
N PHE A 151 -13.54 -21.93 9.40
CA PHE A 151 -13.24 -22.73 10.59
C PHE A 151 -14.12 -22.30 11.76
N ARG A 152 -14.33 -23.23 12.70
CA ARG A 152 -14.82 -22.89 14.04
C ARG A 152 -13.69 -22.24 14.83
N LEU A 153 -13.96 -21.10 15.46
CA LEU A 153 -13.04 -20.45 16.37
C LEU A 153 -13.37 -20.87 17.81
N LYS A 154 -12.43 -21.58 18.45
CA LYS A 154 -12.59 -22.06 19.83
C LYS A 154 -12.34 -20.95 20.85
N PRO A 155 -12.77 -21.12 22.12
CA PRO A 155 -12.54 -20.14 23.20
C PRO A 155 -11.07 -19.74 23.41
N ASP A 156 -10.14 -20.63 23.10
CA ASP A 156 -8.68 -20.44 23.16
C ASP A 156 -8.09 -19.80 21.89
N PHE A 157 -8.94 -19.31 20.98
CA PHE A 157 -8.57 -18.72 19.69
C PHE A 157 -7.90 -19.67 18.68
N THR A 158 -7.97 -20.98 18.92
CA THR A 158 -7.52 -21.99 17.95
C THR A 158 -8.66 -22.39 17.00
N PHE A 159 -8.30 -22.95 15.86
CA PHE A 159 -9.25 -23.33 14.81
C PHE A 159 -9.62 -24.81 14.89
N ASP A 160 -10.87 -25.11 14.57
CA ASP A 160 -11.39 -26.47 14.44
C ASP A 160 -12.28 -26.62 13.20
N LYS A 161 -12.52 -27.85 12.77
CA LYS A 161 -13.45 -28.15 11.69
C LYS A 161 -14.89 -27.84 12.13
N ILE A 162 -15.70 -27.45 11.15
CA ILE A 162 -17.11 -27.19 11.36
C ILE A 162 -17.88 -28.50 11.16
N GLU A 163 -18.34 -29.12 12.24
CA GLU A 163 -19.17 -30.33 12.17
C GLU A 163 -20.66 -30.00 12.01
N ASN A 164 -21.15 -29.01 12.76
CA ASN A 164 -22.54 -28.56 12.75
C ASN A 164 -22.62 -27.10 13.21
N ILE A 165 -23.56 -26.33 12.68
CA ILE A 165 -23.85 -24.95 13.08
C ILE A 165 -25.34 -24.83 13.38
N ASP A 166 -25.66 -24.30 14.55
CA ASP A 166 -27.03 -24.06 14.98
C ASP A 166 -27.56 -22.80 14.28
N THR A 167 -28.19 -22.96 13.13
CA THR A 167 -28.67 -21.84 12.30
C THR A 167 -29.90 -21.13 12.88
N ASP A 168 -30.53 -21.68 13.92
CA ASP A 168 -31.60 -21.01 14.67
C ASP A 168 -31.06 -19.88 15.57
N LYS A 169 -29.75 -19.86 15.80
CA LYS A 169 -29.04 -18.80 16.53
C LYS A 169 -28.14 -18.00 15.60
N PRO A 170 -27.89 -16.71 15.92
CA PRO A 170 -26.91 -15.93 15.17
C PRO A 170 -25.52 -16.60 15.16
N VAL A 171 -24.84 -16.50 14.03
CA VAL A 171 -23.46 -16.97 13.84
C VAL A 171 -22.55 -15.76 13.80
N LEU A 172 -21.56 -15.71 14.68
CA LEU A 172 -20.53 -14.68 14.64
C LEU A 172 -19.42 -15.10 13.69
N LEU A 173 -19.08 -14.26 12.72
CA LEU A 173 -18.02 -14.51 11.76
C LEU A 173 -16.92 -13.46 11.87
N PHE A 174 -15.69 -13.91 12.04
CA PHE A 174 -14.48 -13.10 12.01
C PHE A 174 -13.84 -13.06 10.62
N LEU A 175 -13.52 -11.85 10.15
CA LEU A 175 -12.91 -11.57 8.85
C LEU A 175 -11.63 -10.74 9.03
N HIS A 176 -10.47 -11.36 8.85
CA HIS A 176 -9.18 -10.68 8.98
C HIS A 176 -8.86 -9.77 7.76
N GLY A 177 -7.86 -8.92 7.92
CA GLY A 177 -7.41 -7.97 6.89
C GLY A 177 -6.24 -8.48 6.03
N THR A 178 -5.67 -7.57 5.24
CA THR A 178 -4.56 -7.84 4.31
C THR A 178 -3.34 -8.42 5.00
N ASN A 179 -2.74 -9.44 4.39
CA ASN A 179 -1.49 -10.08 4.82
C ASN A 179 -1.51 -10.48 6.31
N SER A 180 -2.62 -11.08 6.75
CA SER A 180 -2.85 -11.46 8.13
C SER A 180 -3.58 -12.81 8.21
N ASN A 181 -3.96 -13.20 9.42
CA ASN A 181 -4.84 -14.32 9.72
C ASN A 181 -5.70 -13.96 10.96
N ASN A 182 -6.75 -14.73 11.25
CA ASN A 182 -7.65 -14.40 12.37
C ASN A 182 -6.96 -14.42 13.75
N SER A 183 -6.00 -15.31 13.98
CA SER A 183 -5.27 -15.35 15.26
C SER A 183 -4.47 -14.08 15.49
N GLY A 184 -3.79 -13.55 14.47
CA GLY A 184 -2.99 -12.33 14.57
C GLY A 184 -3.83 -11.05 14.51
N ALA A 185 -4.94 -11.03 13.77
CA ALA A 185 -5.78 -9.84 13.65
C ALA A 185 -6.58 -9.52 14.92
N PHE A 186 -6.89 -10.54 15.72
CA PHE A 186 -7.79 -10.43 16.87
C PHE A 186 -7.19 -11.00 18.17
N ASP A 187 -5.87 -11.20 18.23
CA ASP A 187 -5.15 -11.75 19.40
C ASP A 187 -5.49 -11.01 20.72
N LYS A 188 -5.57 -9.68 20.67
CA LYS A 188 -5.90 -8.83 21.81
C LYS A 188 -7.32 -9.02 22.33
N LEU A 189 -8.20 -9.65 21.55
CA LEU A 189 -9.55 -9.96 22.00
C LEU A 189 -9.53 -11.09 23.05
N LEU A 190 -8.62 -12.07 22.92
CA LEU A 190 -8.57 -13.26 23.76
C LEU A 190 -8.57 -12.97 25.28
N SER A 191 -7.89 -11.90 25.70
CA SER A 191 -7.78 -11.50 27.11
C SER A 191 -8.80 -10.45 27.56
N SER A 192 -9.77 -10.09 26.70
CA SER A 192 -10.74 -9.03 26.95
C SER A 192 -12.06 -9.53 27.54
N GLU A 193 -12.77 -8.65 28.27
CA GLU A 193 -14.13 -8.93 28.73
C GLU A 193 -15.11 -9.14 27.55
N ALA A 194 -14.89 -8.43 26.43
CA ALA A 194 -15.68 -8.59 25.23
C ALA A 194 -15.67 -10.03 24.71
N TRP A 195 -14.54 -10.73 24.80
CA TRP A 195 -14.46 -12.12 24.39
C TRP A 195 -15.29 -13.05 25.27
N LEU A 196 -15.32 -12.82 26.58
CA LEU A 196 -16.19 -13.56 27.50
C LEU A 196 -17.67 -13.34 27.18
N ILE A 197 -18.06 -12.12 26.79
CA ILE A 197 -19.42 -11.80 26.36
C ILE A 197 -19.74 -12.51 25.04
N ILE A 198 -18.83 -12.47 24.08
CA ILE A 198 -18.97 -13.15 22.78
C ILE A 198 -19.17 -14.66 22.99
N GLN A 199 -18.32 -15.31 23.77
CA GLN A 199 -18.43 -16.74 24.07
C GLN A 199 -19.78 -17.10 24.69
N ARG A 200 -20.25 -16.30 25.67
CA ARG A 200 -21.56 -16.52 26.31
C ARG A 200 -22.72 -16.35 25.33
N LYS A 201 -22.63 -15.40 24.40
CA LYS A 201 -23.71 -15.09 23.46
C LYS A 201 -23.81 -16.10 22.31
N TYR A 202 -22.68 -16.49 21.72
CA TYR A 202 -22.65 -17.28 20.50
C TYR A 202 -22.29 -18.75 20.73
N GLY A 203 -21.65 -19.10 21.85
CA GLY A 203 -21.23 -20.47 22.15
C GLY A 203 -20.39 -21.06 21.02
N ASN A 204 -20.87 -22.15 20.42
CA ASN A 204 -20.18 -22.86 19.33
C ASN A 204 -20.43 -22.25 17.93
N ASN A 205 -21.23 -21.19 17.82
CA ASN A 205 -21.52 -20.47 16.59
C ASN A 205 -20.56 -19.30 16.36
N ILE A 206 -19.27 -19.51 16.65
CA ILE A 206 -18.21 -18.55 16.36
C ILE A 206 -17.33 -19.14 15.28
N LEU A 207 -17.28 -18.45 14.14
CA LEU A 207 -16.57 -18.85 12.94
C LEU A 207 -15.49 -17.82 12.59
N ALA A 208 -14.46 -18.29 11.90
CA ALA A 208 -13.38 -17.47 11.38
C ALA A 208 -13.07 -17.91 9.94
N PHE A 209 -13.04 -16.95 9.01
CA PHE A 209 -12.70 -17.23 7.62
C PHE A 209 -11.24 -16.85 7.34
N GLN A 210 -10.42 -17.85 7.02
CA GLN A 210 -9.01 -17.70 6.66
C GLN A 210 -8.89 -17.63 5.14
N HIS A 211 -8.46 -16.51 4.58
CA HIS A 211 -8.49 -16.26 3.14
C HIS A 211 -7.27 -15.55 2.61
N ARG A 212 -7.02 -15.72 1.32
CA ARG A 212 -5.92 -15.08 0.60
C ARG A 212 -6.27 -13.62 0.31
N THR A 213 -5.37 -12.70 0.67
CA THR A 213 -5.58 -11.25 0.64
C THR A 213 -4.56 -10.50 -0.21
N LEU A 214 -3.68 -11.20 -0.91
CA LEU A 214 -2.73 -10.65 -1.86
C LEU A 214 -2.90 -11.31 -3.24
N THR A 215 -3.34 -12.56 -3.28
CA THR A 215 -3.47 -13.34 -4.54
C THR A 215 -4.90 -13.52 -5.01
N HIS A 216 -5.88 -13.31 -4.13
CA HIS A 216 -7.31 -13.37 -4.43
C HIS A 216 -7.96 -11.99 -4.24
N SER A 217 -8.92 -11.67 -5.11
CA SER A 217 -9.75 -10.46 -5.00
C SER A 217 -10.80 -10.61 -3.88
N PRO A 218 -11.35 -9.50 -3.34
CA PRO A 218 -12.43 -9.58 -2.34
C PRO A 218 -13.62 -10.40 -2.86
N LEU A 219 -14.00 -10.22 -4.12
CA LEU A 219 -15.13 -10.93 -4.72
C LEU A 219 -14.92 -12.45 -4.76
N GLN A 220 -13.72 -12.91 -5.13
CA GLN A 220 -13.40 -14.35 -5.12
C GLN A 220 -13.55 -14.93 -3.70
N ASN A 221 -13.01 -14.23 -2.70
CA ASN A 221 -13.11 -14.65 -1.31
C ASN A 221 -14.56 -14.67 -0.79
N VAL A 222 -15.39 -13.70 -1.19
CA VAL A 222 -16.83 -13.68 -0.84
C VAL A 222 -17.54 -14.88 -1.45
N VAL A 223 -17.27 -15.22 -2.71
CA VAL A 223 -17.84 -16.41 -3.37
C VAL A 223 -17.41 -17.69 -2.63
N GLU A 224 -16.13 -17.82 -2.29
CA GLU A 224 -15.60 -18.95 -1.52
C GLU A 224 -16.23 -19.08 -0.14
N LEU A 225 -16.41 -17.95 0.55
CA LEU A 225 -17.05 -17.89 1.87
C LEU A 225 -18.54 -18.26 1.77
N ALA A 226 -19.27 -17.68 0.81
CA ALA A 226 -20.69 -17.94 0.62
C ALA A 226 -20.99 -19.43 0.33
N ASN A 227 -20.10 -20.09 -0.41
CA ASN A 227 -20.20 -21.53 -0.69
C ASN A 227 -19.97 -22.43 0.54
N GLN A 228 -19.31 -21.91 1.58
CA GLN A 228 -18.99 -22.65 2.82
C GLN A 228 -19.96 -22.34 3.96
N LEU A 229 -20.64 -21.20 3.90
CA LEU A 229 -21.58 -20.79 4.94
C LEU A 229 -22.85 -21.67 4.92
N PRO A 230 -23.41 -21.98 6.11
CA PRO A 230 -24.66 -22.72 6.17
C PRO A 230 -25.82 -21.90 5.60
N ALA A 231 -26.71 -22.56 4.87
CA ALA A 231 -27.91 -21.94 4.33
C ALA A 231 -28.77 -21.33 5.45
N ASN A 232 -29.39 -20.18 5.17
CA ASN A 232 -30.29 -19.44 6.08
C ASN A 232 -29.64 -18.95 7.39
N ALA A 233 -28.31 -18.99 7.52
CA ALA A 233 -27.64 -18.50 8.72
C ALA A 233 -27.75 -16.99 8.88
N LYS A 234 -28.19 -16.54 10.06
CA LYS A 234 -28.11 -15.12 10.43
C LYS A 234 -26.69 -14.79 10.89
N LEU A 235 -25.96 -14.03 10.08
CA LEU A 235 -24.59 -13.65 10.39
C LEU A 235 -24.51 -12.35 11.17
N HIS A 236 -23.64 -12.33 12.17
CA HIS A 236 -23.10 -11.11 12.76
C HIS A 236 -21.60 -11.08 12.42
N LEU A 237 -21.08 -9.94 12.01
CA LEU A 237 -19.71 -9.85 11.48
C LEU A 237 -18.81 -9.03 12.40
N ILE A 238 -17.59 -9.48 12.59
CA ILE A 238 -16.47 -8.68 13.08
C ILE A 238 -15.39 -8.72 12.00
N SER A 239 -15.13 -7.57 11.40
CA SER A 239 -14.16 -7.44 10.31
C SER A 239 -13.07 -6.43 10.64
N HIS A 240 -11.90 -6.61 10.02
CA HIS A 240 -10.77 -5.71 10.19
C HIS A 240 -10.17 -5.31 8.84
N SER A 241 -9.94 -4.02 8.63
CA SER A 241 -9.32 -3.46 7.41
C SER A 241 -9.98 -4.00 6.14
N ARG A 242 -9.21 -4.60 5.21
CA ARG A 242 -9.72 -5.22 3.97
C ARG A 242 -10.84 -6.25 4.20
N GLY A 243 -10.87 -6.93 5.35
CA GLY A 243 -11.95 -7.85 5.70
C GLY A 243 -13.33 -7.20 5.73
N GLY A 244 -13.40 -5.87 5.93
CA GLY A 244 -14.64 -5.10 5.81
C GLY A 244 -15.26 -5.19 4.42
N LEU A 245 -14.44 -5.28 3.37
CA LEU A 245 -14.92 -5.42 1.98
C LEU A 245 -15.57 -6.79 1.70
N LEU A 246 -15.35 -7.80 2.55
CA LEU A 246 -16.03 -9.08 2.46
C LEU A 246 -17.37 -9.09 3.22
N GLY A 247 -17.55 -8.15 4.15
CA GLY A 247 -18.72 -8.08 5.02
C GLY A 247 -19.79 -7.06 4.61
N GLU A 248 -19.47 -6.18 3.67
CA GLU A 248 -20.40 -5.27 2.98
C GLU A 248 -21.13 -6.00 1.83
#